data_AF-A0A163YW90-F1
#
_entry.id   AF-A0A163YW90-F1
#
_cell.length_a   1.000
_cell.length_b   1.000
_cell.length_c   1.000
_cell.angle_alpha   90.00
_cell.angle_beta   90.00
_cell.angle_gamma   90.00
#
_symmetry.space_group_name_H-M   'P 1'
#
loop_
_entity.id
_entity.type
_entity.pdbx_description
1 polymer ?
#
loop_
_entity_poly.entity_id
_entity_poly.type
_entity_poly.pdbx_seq_one_letter_code
_entity_poly.pdbx_strand_id
1 'polypeptide(L)'
;MRFGINLRGDLAKLDDTEIAERYERLVSEKEKRLQKLPKFAKQTLFRWIFGLFLGRGPLHAPIFYKTQMFVGRILGALSQAWIDDDAANGYYSECELKDVQDEIERRIRQRKSAVGTL
;
A
#
# COMPACT_ATOMS: atom_id res chain seq x y z
N MET A 1 -4.33 0.91 16.27
CA MET A 1 -5.39 0.52 15.32
C MET A 1 -5.49 1.64 14.29
N ARG A 2 -5.24 1.35 13.01
CA ARG A 2 -5.31 2.37 11.97
C ARG A 2 -6.75 2.43 11.46
N PHE A 3 -7.34 3.63 11.43
CA PHE A 3 -8.72 3.84 10.99
C PHE A 3 -8.82 3.61 9.48
N GLY A 4 -9.57 2.58 9.08
CA GLY A 4 -9.96 2.39 7.68
C GLY A 4 -10.84 1.16 7.50
N ILE A 5 -11.87 1.27 6.65
CA ILE A 5 -12.69 0.11 6.26
C ILE A 5 -11.97 -0.57 5.11
N ASN A 6 -11.54 -1.81 5.32
CA ASN A 6 -10.96 -2.62 4.26
C ASN A 6 -12.08 -3.17 3.37
N LEU A 7 -12.18 -2.65 2.15
CA LEU A 7 -13.17 -3.06 1.15
C LEU A 7 -12.58 -4.07 0.14
N ARG A 8 -11.35 -4.56 0.38
CA ARG A 8 -10.74 -5.63 -0.43
C ARG A 8 -11.30 -7.01 -0.11
N GLY A 9 -12.54 -7.23 -0.54
CA GLY A 9 -13.15 -8.56 -0.57
C GLY A 9 -12.43 -9.55 -1.48
N ASP A 10 -11.54 -9.08 -2.37
CA ASP A 10 -10.64 -9.92 -3.18
C ASP A 10 -9.58 -10.60 -2.31
N LEU A 11 -8.99 -9.89 -1.34
CA LEU A 11 -7.99 -10.48 -0.42
C LEU A 11 -8.62 -11.47 0.56
N ALA A 12 -9.87 -11.22 0.97
CA ALA A 12 -10.60 -12.12 1.86
C ALA A 12 -10.87 -13.49 1.23
N LYS A 13 -10.86 -13.61 -0.10
CA LYS A 13 -11.10 -14.86 -0.84
C LYS A 13 -9.84 -15.72 -1.03
N LEU A 14 -8.66 -15.13 -0.84
CA LEU A 14 -7.40 -15.84 -1.03
C LEU A 14 -7.12 -16.76 0.16
N ASP A 15 -6.51 -17.91 -0.10
CA ASP A 15 -6.01 -18.76 0.98
C ASP A 15 -4.74 -18.15 1.62
N ASP A 16 -4.26 -18.72 2.72
CA ASP A 16 -3.08 -18.18 3.42
C ASP A 16 -1.79 -18.31 2.60
N THR A 17 -1.68 -19.35 1.78
CA THR A 17 -0.52 -19.60 0.92
C THR A 17 -0.49 -18.56 -0.21
N GLU A 18 -1.62 -18.33 -0.87
CA GLU A 18 -1.79 -17.31 -1.91
C GLU A 18 -1.52 -15.89 -1.37
N ILE A 19 -1.94 -15.60 -0.14
CA ILE A 19 -1.64 -14.33 0.53
C ILE A 19 -0.15 -14.19 0.81
N ALA A 20 0.51 -15.25 1.28
CA ALA A 20 1.94 -15.25 1.54
C ALA A 20 2.74 -15.05 0.24
N GLU A 21 2.42 -15.78 -0.83
CA GLU A 21 3.05 -15.61 -2.15
C GLU A 21 2.85 -14.20 -2.69
N ARG A 22 1.63 -13.65 -2.56
CA ARG A 22 1.34 -12.27 -2.97
C ARG A 22 2.15 -11.26 -2.17
N TYR A 23 2.31 -11.48 -0.86
CA TYR A 23 3.14 -10.65 0.01
C TYR A 23 4.61 -10.68 -0.43
N GLU A 24 5.18 -11.87 -0.59
CA GLU A 24 6.58 -12.05 -1.01
C GLU A 24 6.86 -11.41 -2.36
N ARG A 25 5.96 -11.57 -3.33
CA ARG A 25 6.05 -10.93 -4.63
C ARG A 25 6.13 -9.41 -4.49
N LEU A 26 5.21 -8.80 -3.73
CA LEU A 26 5.16 -7.34 -3.53
C LEU A 26 6.40 -6.81 -2.80
N VAL A 27 6.91 -7.55 -1.82
CA VAL A 27 8.17 -7.21 -1.13
C VAL A 27 9.33 -7.24 -2.12
N SER A 28 9.46 -8.32 -2.90
CA SER A 28 10.54 -8.47 -3.88
C SER A 28 10.53 -7.38 -4.96
N GLU A 29 9.34 -6.98 -5.43
CA GLU A 29 9.17 -5.88 -6.39
C GLU A 29 9.57 -4.54 -5.78
N LYS A 30 9.19 -4.29 -4.53
CA LYS A 30 9.58 -3.08 -3.80
C LYS A 30 11.08 -3.00 -3.60
N GLU A 31 11.72 -4.10 -3.20
CA GLU A 31 13.17 -4.17 -3.04
C GLU A 31 13.91 -3.91 -4.35
N LYS A 32 13.47 -4.53 -5.46
CA LYS A 32 14.02 -4.27 -6.80
C LYS A 32 13.89 -2.80 -7.19
N ARG A 33 12.75 -2.16 -6.92
CA ARG A 33 12.54 -0.74 -7.20
C ARG A 33 13.45 0.13 -6.34
N LEU A 34 13.58 -0.16 -5.05
CA LEU A 34 14.50 0.53 -4.16
C LEU A 34 15.95 0.35 -4.59
N GLN A 35 16.39 -0.84 -5.03
CA GLN A 35 17.76 -1.06 -5.50
C GLN A 35 18.11 -0.22 -6.74
N LYS A 36 17.15 0.01 -7.64
CA LYS A 36 17.34 0.84 -8.84
C LYS A 36 17.46 2.34 -8.55
N LEU A 37 16.96 2.80 -7.40
CA LEU A 37 16.96 4.22 -7.07
C LEU A 37 18.33 4.69 -6.54
N PRO A 38 18.87 5.82 -7.02
CA PRO A 38 20.08 6.39 -6.44
C PRO A 38 19.85 6.84 -4.99
N LYS A 39 20.90 6.81 -4.16
CA LYS A 39 20.81 7.05 -2.69
C LYS A 39 20.06 8.35 -2.32
N PHE A 40 20.24 9.42 -3.10
CA PHE A 40 19.56 10.70 -2.86
C PHE A 40 18.06 10.63 -3.19
N ALA A 41 17.68 9.94 -4.28
CA ALA A 41 16.29 9.73 -4.64
C ALA A 41 15.57 8.84 -3.62
N LYS A 42 16.26 7.87 -2.99
CA LYS A 42 15.67 7.08 -1.89
C LYS A 42 15.17 7.96 -0.74
N GLN A 43 15.96 8.95 -0.33
CA GLN A 43 15.58 9.88 0.75
C GLN A 43 14.47 10.83 0.33
N THR A 44 14.55 11.39 -0.88
CA THR A 44 13.53 12.32 -1.37
C THR A 44 12.21 11.61 -1.63
N LEU A 45 12.21 10.40 -2.22
CA LEU A 45 11.01 9.60 -2.45
C LEU A 45 10.37 9.16 -1.13
N PHE A 46 11.17 8.72 -0.14
CA PHE A 46 10.67 8.44 1.21
C PHE A 46 9.99 9.66 1.81
N ARG A 47 10.62 10.84 1.69
CA ARG A 47 10.14 12.11 2.26
C ARG A 47 8.92 12.67 1.50
N TRP A 48 8.82 12.42 0.20
CA TRP A 48 7.72 12.88 -0.65
C TRP A 48 6.50 11.95 -0.54
N ILE A 49 6.71 10.63 -0.52
CA ILE A 49 5.68 9.64 -0.18
C ILE A 49 5.14 9.92 1.24
N PHE A 50 6.00 10.21 2.21
CA PHE A 50 5.52 10.61 3.55
C PHE A 50 4.84 11.98 3.57
N GLY A 51 5.32 12.93 2.78
CA GLY A 51 4.91 14.34 2.81
C GLY A 51 3.58 14.63 2.10
N LEU A 52 3.29 13.94 0.99
CA LEU A 52 2.03 14.10 0.24
C LEU A 52 1.02 12.97 0.52
N PHE A 53 1.48 11.81 0.99
CA PHE A 53 0.62 10.65 1.28
C PHE A 53 0.67 10.24 2.75
N LEU A 54 0.07 11.05 3.61
CA LEU A 54 -0.32 10.69 4.99
C LEU A 54 -1.42 9.59 5.05
N GLY A 55 -1.35 8.57 4.18
CA GLY A 55 -2.12 7.33 4.28
C GLY A 55 -2.93 6.93 3.03
N ARG A 56 -3.41 5.68 3.08
CA ARG A 56 -4.37 5.02 2.17
C ARG A 56 -5.79 5.64 2.16
N GLY A 57 -5.93 6.87 2.65
CA GLY A 57 -7.23 7.40 3.05
C GLY A 57 -7.95 6.49 4.06
N PRO A 58 -9.21 6.80 4.41
CA PRO A 58 -10.03 5.98 5.30
C PRO A 58 -10.68 4.77 4.62
N LEU A 59 -10.63 4.68 3.29
CA LEU A 59 -11.26 3.61 2.51
C LEU A 59 -10.20 2.87 1.71
N HIS A 60 -9.98 1.60 2.06
CA HIS A 60 -8.95 0.80 1.43
C HIS A 60 -9.55 0.02 0.26
N ALA A 61 -9.45 0.59 -0.95
CA ALA A 61 -9.77 -0.11 -2.19
C ALA A 61 -8.94 0.45 -3.35
N PRO A 62 -8.65 -0.37 -4.39
CA PRO A 62 -7.90 0.07 -5.56
C PRO A 62 -8.45 1.34 -6.23
N ILE A 63 -9.78 1.50 -6.23
CA ILE A 63 -10.44 2.66 -6.83
C ILE A 63 -10.17 3.95 -6.05
N PHE A 64 -10.13 3.89 -4.72
CA PHE A 64 -9.85 5.06 -3.88
C PHE A 64 -8.40 5.52 -4.03
N TYR A 65 -7.46 4.57 -4.14
CA TYR A 65 -6.06 4.90 -4.42
C TYR A 65 -5.91 5.58 -5.78
N LYS A 66 -6.62 5.09 -6.80
CA LYS A 66 -6.62 5.70 -8.14
C LYS A 66 -7.18 7.11 -8.12
N THR A 67 -8.30 7.32 -7.43
CA THR A 67 -8.89 8.65 -7.28
C THR A 67 -7.97 9.60 -6.52
N GLN A 68 -7.34 9.15 -5.43
CA GLN A 68 -6.39 9.96 -4.67
C GLN A 68 -5.16 10.33 -5.51
N MET A 69 -4.63 9.40 -6.30
CA MET A 69 -3.55 9.67 -7.26
C MET A 69 -3.97 10.63 -8.35
N PHE A 70 -5.18 10.50 -8.89
CA PHE A 70 -5.70 11.40 -9.91
C PHE A 70 -5.84 12.83 -9.39
N VAL A 71 -6.42 13.00 -8.19
CA VAL A 71 -6.50 14.29 -7.50
C VAL A 71 -5.09 14.84 -7.22
N GLY A 72 -4.18 14.00 -6.74
CA GLY A 72 -2.77 14.36 -6.54
C GLY A 72 -2.08 14.83 -7.81
N ARG A 73 -2.34 14.18 -8.96
CA ARG A 73 -1.79 14.59 -10.27
C ARG A 73 -2.31 15.95 -10.71
N ILE A 74 -3.60 16.23 -10.51
CA ILE A 74 -4.19 17.53 -10.83
C ILE A 74 -3.59 18.63 -9.96
N LEU A 75 -3.53 18.42 -8.64
CA LEU A 75 -2.93 19.39 -7.71
C LEU A 75 -1.41 19.57 -7.93
N GLY A 76 -0.72 18.48 -8.26
CA GLY A 76 0.70 18.49 -8.61
C GLY A 76 0.99 19.27 -9.90
N ALA A 77 0.16 19.08 -10.94
CA ALA A 77 0.26 19.84 -12.18
C ALA A 77 0.07 21.35 -11.96
N LEU A 78 -0.87 21.74 -11.08
CA LEU A 78 -1.07 23.15 -10.70
C LEU A 78 0.10 23.76 -9.91
N SER A 79 0.91 22.92 -9.24
CA SER A 79 2.05 23.35 -8.40
C SER A 79 3.42 23.07 -9.03
N GLN A 80 3.48 22.72 -10.32
CA GLN A 80 4.69 22.29 -11.05
C GLN A 80 5.41 21.05 -10.46
N ALA A 81 4.76 20.35 -9.52
CA ALA A 81 5.25 19.13 -8.92
C ALA A 81 4.62 17.93 -9.65
N TRP A 82 5.21 17.55 -10.78
CA TRP A 82 4.72 16.46 -11.62
C TRP A 82 4.82 15.12 -10.88
N ILE A 83 3.70 14.39 -10.84
CA ILE A 83 3.68 12.99 -10.44
C ILE A 83 3.80 12.16 -11.71
N ASP A 84 4.92 11.46 -11.83
CA ASP A 84 5.16 10.52 -12.91
C ASP A 84 4.49 9.16 -12.67
N ASP A 85 4.50 8.31 -13.69
CA ASP A 85 3.88 7.00 -13.64
C ASP A 85 4.64 6.02 -12.74
N ASP A 86 5.95 6.20 -12.53
CA ASP A 86 6.73 5.34 -11.64
C ASP A 86 6.40 5.63 -10.17
N ALA A 87 6.22 6.89 -9.80
CA ALA A 87 5.74 7.32 -8.49
C ALA A 87 4.31 6.83 -8.23
N ALA A 88 3.43 6.89 -9.24
CA ALA A 88 2.08 6.35 -9.14
C ALA A 88 2.07 4.84 -8.92
N ASN A 89 2.86 4.10 -9.70
CA ASN A 89 3.00 2.65 -9.55
C ASN A 89 3.64 2.28 -8.20
N GLY A 90 4.62 3.07 -7.74
CA GLY A 90 5.21 2.97 -6.40
C GLY A 90 4.15 3.07 -5.31
N TYR A 91 3.31 4.11 -5.38
CA TYR A 91 2.23 4.33 -4.44
C TYR A 91 1.22 3.17 -4.44
N TYR A 92 0.80 2.67 -5.60
CA TYR A 92 -0.12 1.54 -5.67
C TYR A 92 0.47 0.26 -5.08
N SER A 93 1.73 -0.07 -5.39
CA SER A 93 2.42 -1.23 -4.82
C SER A 93 2.48 -1.14 -3.30
N GLU A 94 2.78 0.04 -2.74
CA GLU A 94 2.76 0.24 -1.29
C GLU A 94 1.36 0.15 -0.70
N CYS A 95 0.37 0.70 -1.41
CA CYS A 95 -1.04 0.60 -1.05
C CYS A 95 -1.60 -0.81 -1.25
N GLU A 96 -0.92 -1.72 -1.92
CA GLU A 96 -1.28 -3.14 -1.92
C GLU A 96 -0.55 -3.90 -0.81
N LEU A 97 0.74 -3.64 -0.62
CA LEU A 97 1.57 -4.34 0.35
C LEU A 97 0.99 -4.26 1.77
N LYS A 98 0.66 -3.06 2.25
CA LYS A 98 0.04 -2.95 3.59
C LYS A 98 -1.39 -3.55 3.64
N ASP A 99 -2.10 -3.77 2.52
CA ASP A 99 -3.51 -4.24 2.51
C ASP A 99 -3.45 -5.75 2.75
N VAL A 100 -2.47 -6.39 2.12
CA VAL A 100 -2.04 -7.75 2.40
C VAL A 100 -1.58 -7.89 3.86
N GLN A 101 -0.78 -6.94 4.38
CA GLN A 101 -0.38 -6.96 5.81
C GLN A 101 -1.58 -6.84 6.75
N ASP A 102 -2.50 -5.90 6.50
CA ASP A 102 -3.70 -5.72 7.32
C ASP A 102 -4.56 -7.00 7.33
N GLU A 103 -4.66 -7.69 6.19
CA GLU A 103 -5.38 -8.97 6.07
C GLU A 103 -4.67 -10.09 6.84
N ILE A 104 -3.34 -10.20 6.75
CA ILE A 104 -2.55 -11.16 7.55
C ILE A 104 -2.75 -10.88 9.05
N GLU A 105 -2.65 -9.62 9.48
CA GLU A 105 -2.87 -9.22 10.87
C GLU A 105 -4.29 -9.55 11.35
N ARG A 106 -5.30 -9.33 10.50
CA ARG A 106 -6.70 -9.69 10.78
C ARG A 106 -6.83 -11.18 11.02
N ARG A 107 -6.25 -12.03 10.18
CA ARG A 107 -6.28 -13.50 10.32
C ARG A 107 -5.55 -13.96 11.59
N ILE A 108 -4.38 -13.40 11.87
CA ILE A 108 -3.63 -13.68 13.12
C ILE A 108 -4.48 -13.31 14.34
N ARG A 109 -5.14 -12.15 14.32
CA ARG A 109 -6.01 -11.72 15.41
C ARG A 109 -7.20 -12.66 15.62
N GLN A 110 -7.83 -13.10 14.53
CA GLN A 110 -8.94 -14.07 14.57
C GLN A 110 -8.50 -15.42 15.16
N ARG A 111 -7.31 -15.92 14.79
CA ARG A 111 -6.75 -17.14 15.39
C ARG A 111 -6.45 -16.99 16.86
N LYS A 112 -5.84 -15.87 17.27
CA LYS A 112 -5.55 -15.58 18.67
C LYS A 112 -6.82 -15.52 19.52
N SER A 113 -7.89 -14.89 19.01
CA SER A 113 -9.19 -14.91 19.70
C SER A 113 -9.79 -16.31 19.76
N ALA A 114 -9.67 -17.12 18.70
CA ALA A 114 -10.18 -18.49 18.71
C ALA A 114 -9.43 -19.40 19.71
N VAL A 115 -8.11 -19.24 19.83
CA VAL A 115 -7.27 -20.01 20.76
C VAL A 115 -7.44 -19.56 22.22
N GLY A 116 -7.66 -18.27 22.48
CA GLY A 116 -7.88 -17.75 23.83
C GLY A 116 -9.30 -17.95 24.39
N THR A 117 -10.20 -18.58 23.64
CA THR A 117 -11.58 -18.88 24.05
C THR A 117 -11.76 -20.38 24.40
N LEU A 118 -10.67 -21.14 24.47
CA LEU A 118 -10.60 -22.51 25.00
C LEU A 118 -9.88 -22.51 26.35
#